data_AF-A0A1I1Z6W2-F1
#
_entry.id   AF-A0A1I1Z6W2-F1
#
_cell.length_a   1.000
_cell.length_b   1.000
_cell.length_c   1.000
_cell.angle_alpha   90.00
_cell.angle_beta   90.00
_cell.angle_gamma   90.00
#
_symmetry.space_group_name_H-M   'P 1'
#
loop_
_entity.id
_entity.type
_entity.pdbx_description
1 polymer ?
#
loop_
_entity_poly.entity_id
_entity_poly.type
_entity_poly.pdbx_seq_one_letter_code
_entity_poly.pdbx_strand_id
1 'polypeptide(L)'
;MKTLKIILKIFTSVFAISFFTISFNLNMKAFEVVANFLSITTGFSITALSIIATSPFSKNLYNQESSKDNSKTLLHELVDKFKTSMILFITTICLIVLLNLYPEKYIPTMFKVCETEITTMAILKSFVLYFSILSLISFVILFNTFSKFVIKSGKLIK
;
A
#
# COMPACT_ATOMS: atom_id res chain seq x y z
N MET A 1 -16.60 -9.56 16.84
CA MET A 1 -16.62 -8.10 17.11
C MET A 1 -15.37 -7.34 16.65
N LYS A 2 -14.13 -7.81 16.87
CA LYS A 2 -12.91 -7.10 16.39
C LYS A 2 -12.87 -6.93 14.87
N THR A 3 -13.18 -7.99 14.12
CA THR A 3 -13.26 -7.98 12.64
C THR A 3 -14.31 -7.01 12.12
N LEU A 4 -15.52 -6.99 12.71
CA LEU A 4 -16.58 -6.04 12.34
C LEU A 4 -16.17 -4.58 12.58
N LYS A 5 -15.49 -4.28 13.71
CA LYS A 5 -14.97 -2.92 13.98
C LYS A 5 -13.88 -2.49 12.99
N ILE A 6 -13.05 -3.42 12.53
CA ILE A 6 -12.02 -3.15 11.52
C ILE A 6 -12.67 -2.88 10.16
N ILE A 7 -13.63 -3.71 9.75
CA ILE A 7 -14.39 -3.52 8.51
C ILE A 7 -15.11 -2.16 8.53
N LEU A 8 -15.77 -1.83 9.65
CA LEU A 8 -16.45 -0.54 9.80
C LEU A 8 -15.48 0.64 9.71
N LYS A 9 -14.28 0.55 10.31
CA LYS A 9 -13.24 1.60 10.19
C LYS A 9 -12.70 1.76 8.77
N ILE A 10 -12.55 0.66 8.04
CA ILE A 10 -12.15 0.69 6.62
C ILE A 10 -13.28 1.32 5.79
N PHE A 11 -14.53 0.95 6.07
CA PHE A 11 -15.67 1.48 5.35
C PHE A 11 -15.84 2.98 5.59
N THR A 12 -15.69 3.44 6.83
CA THR A 12 -15.76 4.87 7.15
C THR A 12 -14.59 5.66 6.59
N SER A 13 -13.37 5.10 6.53
CA SER A 13 -12.23 5.78 5.90
C SER A 13 -12.36 5.87 4.39
N VAL A 14 -12.83 4.81 3.72
CA VAL A 14 -13.14 4.80 2.29
C VAL A 14 -14.27 5.80 1.97
N PHE A 15 -15.29 5.88 2.82
CA PHE A 15 -16.39 6.83 2.64
C PHE A 15 -15.94 8.29 2.84
N ALA A 16 -15.12 8.58 3.86
CA ALA A 16 -14.57 9.90 4.09
C ALA A 16 -13.66 10.36 2.93
N ILE A 17 -12.83 9.45 2.41
CA ILE A 17 -11.96 9.73 1.25
C ILE A 17 -12.81 9.92 -0.01
N SER A 18 -13.87 9.12 -0.20
CA SER A 18 -14.80 9.27 -1.32
C SER A 18 -15.55 10.61 -1.30
N PHE A 19 -15.94 11.10 -0.12
CA PHE A 19 -16.54 12.42 0.04
C PHE A 19 -15.53 13.55 -0.28
N PHE A 20 -14.27 13.36 0.12
CA PHE A 20 -13.19 14.31 -0.17
C PHE A 20 -12.86 14.38 -1.67
N THR A 21 -12.87 13.24 -2.37
CA THR A 21 -12.62 13.17 -3.82
C THR A 21 -13.78 13.68 -4.68
N ILE A 22 -15.01 13.67 -4.18
CA ILE A 22 -16.12 14.36 -4.85
C ILE A 22 -15.89 15.89 -4.82
N SER A 23 -15.23 16.39 -3.77
CA SER A 23 -14.94 17.83 -3.62
C SER A 23 -13.71 18.29 -4.42
N PHE A 24 -12.79 17.40 -4.78
CA PHE A 24 -11.57 17.70 -5.54
C PHE A 24 -11.60 17.05 -6.92
N ASN A 25 -11.51 17.83 -8.00
CA ASN A 25 -11.39 17.29 -9.36
C ASN A 25 -10.02 16.60 -9.56
N LEU A 26 -9.97 15.31 -9.24
CA LEU A 26 -8.74 14.51 -9.29
C LEU A 26 -8.21 14.40 -10.72
N ASN A 27 -6.96 14.82 -10.89
CA ASN A 27 -6.24 14.79 -12.15
C ASN A 27 -5.68 13.37 -12.43
N MET A 28 -6.02 12.79 -13.58
CA MET A 28 -5.53 11.47 -14.00
C MET A 28 -3.99 11.40 -14.09
N LYS A 29 -3.34 12.53 -14.42
CA LYS A 29 -1.86 12.62 -14.43
C LYS A 29 -1.25 12.37 -13.05
N ALA A 30 -1.96 12.73 -11.98
CA ALA A 30 -1.47 12.47 -10.62
C ALA A 30 -1.42 10.96 -10.33
N PHE A 31 -2.39 10.19 -10.82
CA PHE A 31 -2.38 8.73 -10.65
C PHE A 31 -1.27 8.06 -11.44
N GLU A 32 -0.93 8.57 -12.63
CA GLU A 32 0.22 8.09 -13.40
C GLU A 32 1.54 8.32 -12.65
N VAL A 33 1.74 9.51 -12.06
CA VAL A 33 2.89 9.80 -11.20
C VAL A 33 2.96 8.85 -10.00
N VAL A 34 1.81 8.57 -9.37
CA VAL A 34 1.73 7.59 -8.26
C VAL A 34 2.11 6.19 -8.74
N ALA A 35 1.57 5.72 -9.87
CA ALA A 35 1.90 4.39 -10.40
C ALA A 35 3.40 4.25 -10.69
N ASN A 36 4.02 5.28 -11.28
CA ASN A 36 5.46 5.30 -11.52
C ASN A 36 6.26 5.24 -10.21
N PHE A 37 5.88 6.03 -9.20
CA PHE A 37 6.48 5.95 -7.87
C PHE A 37 6.31 4.56 -7.24
N LEU A 38 5.13 3.94 -7.34
CA LEU A 38 4.88 2.60 -6.81
C LEU A 38 5.69 1.52 -7.53
N SER A 39 5.93 1.67 -8.83
CA SER A 39 6.82 0.78 -9.59
C SER A 39 8.26 0.85 -9.07
N ILE A 40 8.80 2.06 -8.89
CA ILE A 40 10.15 2.29 -8.34
C ILE A 40 10.26 1.71 -6.92
N THR A 41 9.27 1.97 -6.06
CA THR A 41 9.28 1.47 -4.68
C THR A 41 9.08 -0.03 -4.57
N THR A 42 8.42 -0.66 -5.54
CA THR A 42 8.37 -2.13 -5.67
C THR A 42 9.76 -2.68 -5.97
N GLY A 43 10.49 -2.08 -6.92
CA GLY A 43 11.88 -2.43 -7.19
C GLY A 43 12.78 -2.29 -5.95
N PHE A 44 12.67 -1.15 -5.24
CA PHE A 44 13.35 -0.96 -3.95
C PHE A 44 13.02 -2.08 -2.95
N SER A 45 11.75 -2.47 -2.83
CA SER A 45 11.32 -3.48 -1.87
C SER A 45 11.90 -4.86 -2.18
N ILE A 46 12.00 -5.22 -3.46
CA ILE A 46 12.65 -6.47 -3.90
C ILE A 46 14.14 -6.44 -3.58
N THR A 47 14.84 -5.34 -3.90
CA THR A 47 16.27 -5.20 -3.60
C THR A 47 16.53 -5.22 -2.09
N ALA A 48 15.72 -4.50 -1.30
CA ALA A 48 15.82 -4.50 0.15
C ALA A 48 15.63 -5.90 0.74
N LEU A 49 14.68 -6.68 0.21
CA LEU A 49 14.45 -8.06 0.63
C LEU A 49 15.65 -8.96 0.29
N SER A 50 16.25 -8.78 -0.89
CA SER A 50 17.48 -9.48 -1.28
C SER A 50 18.64 -9.19 -0.32
N ILE A 51 18.87 -7.91 0.01
CA ILE A 51 19.88 -7.49 1.00
C ILE A 51 19.61 -8.09 2.38
N ILE A 52 18.34 -8.08 2.81
CA ILE A 52 17.93 -8.70 4.08
C ILE A 52 18.26 -10.20 4.06
N ALA A 53 17.91 -10.91 3.00
CA ALA A 53 18.11 -12.36 2.89
C ALA A 53 19.61 -12.73 2.89
N THR A 54 20.46 -11.94 2.22
CA THR A 54 21.90 -12.22 2.09
C THR A 54 22.73 -11.68 3.25
N SER A 55 22.18 -10.82 4.12
CA SER A 55 22.92 -10.25 5.24
C SER A 55 23.19 -11.28 6.35
N PRO A 56 24.37 -11.27 6.99
CA PRO A 56 24.65 -12.12 8.15
C PRO A 56 23.69 -11.85 9.33
N PHE A 57 23.13 -10.65 9.43
CA PHE A 57 22.15 -10.30 10.47
C PHE A 57 20.82 -11.06 10.31
N SER A 58 20.51 -11.58 9.13
CA SER A 58 19.30 -12.37 8.90
C SER A 58 19.25 -13.64 9.76
N LYS A 59 20.40 -14.29 9.98
CA LYS A 59 20.52 -15.45 10.86
C LYS A 59 20.17 -15.10 12.31
N ASN A 60 20.59 -13.93 12.78
CA ASN A 60 20.25 -13.47 14.13
C ASN A 60 18.74 -13.20 14.27
N LEU A 61 18.10 -12.63 13.24
CA LEU A 61 16.65 -12.45 13.23
C LEU A 61 15.88 -13.78 13.12
N TYR A 62 16.46 -14.78 12.46
CA TYR A 62 15.85 -16.11 12.38
C TYR A 62 15.85 -16.81 13.74
N ASN A 63 16.89 -16.61 14.54
CA ASN A 63 16.99 -17.23 15.86
C ASN A 63 16.17 -16.51 16.95
N GLN A 64 15.54 -15.38 16.63
CA GLN A 64 14.69 -14.64 17.56
C GLN A 64 13.22 -14.92 17.24
N GLU A 65 12.51 -15.48 18.21
CA GLU A 65 11.07 -15.72 18.11
C GLU A 65 10.29 -14.40 18.05
N SER A 66 9.19 -14.39 17.31
CA SER A 66 8.27 -13.27 17.29
C SER A 66 7.54 -13.16 18.62
N SER A 67 7.42 -11.94 19.15
CA SER A 67 6.59 -11.64 20.32
C SER A 67 5.09 -11.66 20.03
N LYS A 68 4.67 -11.80 18.77
CA LYS A 68 3.27 -11.75 18.32
C LYS A 68 2.75 -13.12 17.91
N ASP A 69 3.61 -13.97 17.38
CA ASP A 69 3.27 -15.28 16.85
C ASP A 69 4.44 -16.24 17.09
N ASN A 70 4.26 -17.15 18.05
CA ASN A 70 5.30 -18.10 18.45
C ASN A 70 5.63 -19.11 17.33
N SER A 71 4.84 -19.18 16.26
CA SER A 71 5.16 -20.01 15.08
C SER A 71 6.12 -19.31 14.10
N LYS A 72 6.42 -18.02 14.31
CA LYS A 72 7.23 -17.20 13.41
C LYS A 72 8.45 -16.62 14.12
N THR A 73 9.48 -16.39 13.33
CA THR A 73 10.68 -15.68 13.77
C THR A 73 10.59 -14.21 13.38
N LEU A 74 11.44 -13.35 13.95
CA LEU A 74 11.49 -11.93 13.56
C LEU A 74 11.85 -11.76 12.08
N LEU A 75 12.62 -12.69 11.51
CA LEU A 75 12.88 -12.69 10.07
C LEU A 75 11.59 -12.91 9.27
N HIS A 76 10.73 -13.86 9.67
CA HIS A 76 9.45 -14.10 9.01
C HIS A 76 8.54 -12.87 9.10
N GLU A 77 8.46 -12.20 10.26
CA GLU A 77 7.69 -10.95 10.37
C GLU A 77 8.20 -9.85 9.45
N LEU A 78 9.52 -9.73 9.32
CA LEU A 78 10.14 -8.75 8.44
C LEU A 78 9.80 -9.04 6.98
N VAL A 79 10.00 -10.29 6.54
CA VAL A 79 9.67 -10.74 5.18
C VAL A 79 8.18 -10.54 4.89
N ASP A 80 7.30 -10.90 5.82
CA ASP A 80 5.85 -10.73 5.67
C ASP A 80 5.48 -9.25 5.49
N LYS A 81 6.08 -8.33 6.25
CA LYS A 81 5.84 -6.89 6.07
C LYS A 81 6.20 -6.41 4.67
N PHE A 82 7.36 -6.83 4.14
CA PHE A 82 7.76 -6.50 2.77
C PHE A 82 6.82 -7.11 1.75
N LYS A 83 6.46 -8.39 1.90
CA LYS A 83 5.55 -9.10 1.00
C LYS A 83 4.16 -8.47 0.96
N THR A 84 3.56 -8.18 2.11
CA THR A 84 2.23 -7.54 2.18
C THR A 84 2.23 -6.17 1.53
N SER A 85 3.28 -5.38 1.76
CA SER A 85 3.40 -4.05 1.16
C SER A 85 3.60 -4.13 -0.36
N MET A 86 4.42 -5.07 -0.86
CA MET A 86 4.57 -5.29 -2.32
C MET A 86 3.25 -5.70 -2.97
N ILE A 87 2.48 -6.60 -2.36
CA ILE A 87 1.15 -6.99 -2.87
C ILE A 87 0.24 -5.78 -2.95
N LEU A 88 0.25 -4.91 -1.94
CA LEU A 88 -0.51 -3.66 -1.93
C LEU A 88 -0.07 -2.73 -3.07
N PHE A 89 1.24 -2.55 -3.30
CA PHE A 89 1.76 -1.70 -4.37
C PHE A 89 1.35 -2.22 -5.75
N ILE A 90 1.54 -3.52 -6.01
CA ILE A 90 1.16 -4.16 -7.27
C ILE A 90 -0.34 -4.05 -7.50
N THR A 91 -1.15 -4.31 -6.48
CA THR A 91 -2.61 -4.20 -6.58
C THR A 91 -3.04 -2.76 -6.88
N THR A 92 -2.38 -1.77 -6.28
CA THR A 92 -2.64 -0.35 -6.54
C THR A 92 -2.24 0.05 -7.96
N ILE A 93 -1.09 -0.43 -8.45
CA ILE A 93 -0.67 -0.23 -9.84
C ILE A 93 -1.70 -0.82 -10.80
N CYS A 94 -2.12 -2.08 -10.59
CA CYS A 94 -3.15 -2.73 -11.40
C CYS A 94 -4.46 -1.94 -11.42
N LEU A 95 -4.87 -1.39 -10.26
CA LEU A 95 -6.08 -0.58 -10.16
C LEU A 95 -5.96 0.75 -10.92
N ILE A 96 -4.79 1.41 -10.90
CA ILE A 96 -4.51 2.62 -11.69
C ILE A 96 -4.51 2.30 -13.18
N VAL A 97 -3.89 1.20 -13.60
CA VAL A 97 -3.90 0.76 -14.99
C VAL A 97 -5.34 0.49 -15.44
N LEU A 98 -6.13 -0.22 -14.64
CA LEU A 98 -7.54 -0.49 -14.93
C LEU A 98 -8.37 0.79 -15.06
N LEU A 99 -8.11 1.79 -14.22
CA LEU A 99 -8.73 3.12 -14.34
C LEU A 99 -8.39 3.80 -15.67
N ASN A 100 -7.13 3.71 -16.12
CA ASN A 100 -6.66 4.32 -17.38
C ASN A 100 -7.10 3.56 -18.65
N LEU A 101 -7.58 2.32 -18.54
CA LEU A 101 -8.15 1.57 -19.67
C LEU A 101 -9.56 2.04 -20.05
N TYR A 102 -10.24 2.81 -19.19
CA TYR A 102 -11.55 3.34 -19.52
C TYR A 102 -11.43 4.47 -20.57
N PRO A 103 -12.14 4.40 -21.69
CA PRO A 103 -12.10 5.43 -22.72
C PRO A 103 -12.66 6.76 -22.19
N GLU A 104 -12.14 7.90 -22.66
CA GLU A 104 -12.59 9.24 -22.26
C GLU A 104 -14.09 9.48 -22.54
N LYS A 105 -14.67 8.73 -23.48
CA LYS A 105 -16.10 8.76 -23.84
C LYS A 105 -16.96 7.73 -23.08
N TYR A 106 -16.41 7.09 -22.05
CA TYR A 106 -17.20 6.21 -21.19
C TYR A 106 -18.36 7.01 -20.58
N ILE A 107 -19.60 6.57 -20.81
CA ILE A 107 -20.78 7.18 -20.22
C ILE A 107 -20.87 6.63 -18.78
N PRO A 108 -20.53 7.41 -17.75
CA PRO A 108 -20.58 6.91 -16.39
C PRO A 108 -22.04 6.68 -15.98
N THR A 109 -22.29 5.57 -15.30
CA THR A 109 -23.57 5.35 -14.62
C THR A 109 -23.68 6.36 -13.48
N MET A 110 -24.74 7.16 -13.52
CA MET A 110 -25.02 8.21 -12.54
C MET A 110 -25.90 7.64 -11.42
N PHE A 111 -25.46 7.80 -10.18
CA PHE A 111 -26.25 7.52 -9.00
C PHE A 111 -26.57 8.84 -8.30
N LYS A 112 -27.85 9.13 -8.08
CA LYS A 112 -28.26 10.22 -7.19
C LYS A 112 -28.29 9.70 -5.77
N VAL A 113 -27.42 10.25 -4.93
CA VAL A 113 -27.48 10.05 -3.48
C VAL A 113 -27.76 11.42 -2.85
N CYS A 114 -28.95 11.56 -2.26
CA CYS A 114 -29.49 12.84 -1.79
C CYS A 114 -29.53 13.90 -2.91
N GLU A 115 -28.69 14.93 -2.84
CA GLU A 115 -28.58 16.03 -3.82
C GLU A 115 -27.29 15.96 -4.66
N THR A 116 -26.42 14.98 -4.38
CA THR A 116 -25.14 14.82 -5.07
C THR A 116 -25.23 13.73 -6.15
N GLU A 117 -24.75 14.07 -7.34
CA GLU A 117 -24.61 13.13 -8.45
C GLU A 117 -23.25 12.44 -8.37
N ILE A 118 -23.26 11.14 -8.07
CA ILE A 118 -22.06 10.32 -7.95
C ILE A 118 -21.94 9.47 -9.21
N THR A 119 -20.83 9.60 -9.92
CA THR A 119 -20.49 8.76 -11.07
C THR A 119 -19.77 7.49 -10.62
N THR A 120 -19.98 6.38 -11.33
CA THR A 120 -19.14 5.16 -11.19
C THR A 120 -17.64 5.47 -11.32
N MET A 121 -17.30 6.41 -12.20
CA MET A 121 -15.92 6.89 -12.38
C MET A 121 -15.38 7.61 -11.14
N ALA A 122 -16.18 8.46 -10.47
CA ALA A 122 -15.78 9.10 -9.22
C ALA A 122 -15.54 8.08 -8.10
N ILE A 123 -16.38 7.04 -8.01
CA ILE A 123 -16.19 5.95 -7.04
C ILE A 123 -14.86 5.24 -7.32
N LEU A 124 -14.61 4.84 -8.57
CA LEU A 124 -13.37 4.15 -8.93
C LEU A 124 -12.12 5.01 -8.65
N LYS A 125 -12.14 6.31 -9.01
CA LYS A 125 -11.07 7.26 -8.68
C LYS A 125 -10.83 7.36 -7.16
N SER A 126 -11.90 7.33 -6.37
CA SER A 126 -11.82 7.38 -4.90
C SER A 126 -11.18 6.12 -4.33
N PHE A 127 -11.53 4.95 -4.86
CA PHE A 127 -10.87 3.69 -4.52
C PHE A 127 -9.38 3.73 -4.87
N VAL A 128 -9.03 4.18 -6.08
CA VAL A 128 -7.64 4.33 -6.50
C VAL A 128 -6.87 5.27 -5.57
N LEU A 129 -7.45 6.42 -5.19
CA LEU A 129 -6.82 7.34 -4.26
C LEU A 129 -6.61 6.71 -2.88
N TYR A 130 -7.60 5.99 -2.36
CA TYR A 130 -7.50 5.29 -1.08
C TYR A 130 -6.30 4.33 -1.07
N PHE A 131 -6.21 3.45 -2.08
CA PHE A 131 -5.12 2.48 -2.21
C PHE A 131 -3.77 3.16 -2.45
N SER A 132 -3.75 4.29 -3.16
CA SER A 132 -2.56 5.12 -3.36
C SER A 132 -2.02 5.66 -2.04
N ILE A 133 -2.88 6.27 -1.21
CA ILE A 133 -2.49 6.79 0.10
C ILE A 133 -2.00 5.66 1.00
N LEU A 134 -2.72 4.53 1.03
CA LEU A 134 -2.33 3.38 1.84
C LEU A 134 -0.95 2.83 1.42
N SER A 135 -0.69 2.79 0.11
CA SER A 135 0.60 2.39 -0.44
C SER A 135 1.72 3.35 -0.04
N LEU A 136 1.49 4.66 -0.09
CA LEU A 136 2.48 5.66 0.36
C LEU A 136 2.83 5.50 1.84
N ILE A 137 1.82 5.32 2.71
CA ILE A 137 2.03 5.10 4.14
C ILE A 137 2.81 3.80 4.38
N SER A 138 2.42 2.73 3.69
CA SER A 138 3.09 1.43 3.78
C SER A 138 4.55 1.51 3.34
N PHE A 139 4.87 2.27 2.29
CA PHE A 139 6.24 2.51 1.87
C PHE A 139 7.08 3.25 2.93
N VAL A 140 6.55 4.31 3.55
CA VAL A 140 7.27 5.02 4.63
C VAL A 140 7.60 4.08 5.80
N ILE A 141 6.66 3.22 6.17
CA ILE A 141 6.86 2.21 7.23
C ILE A 141 7.95 1.21 6.83
N LEU A 142 7.91 0.71 5.58
CA LEU A 142 8.94 -0.19 5.07
C LEU A 142 10.32 0.45 5.05
N PHE A 143 10.43 1.66 4.53
CA PHE A 143 11.69 2.40 4.47
C PHE A 143 12.31 2.57 5.86
N ASN A 144 11.51 2.98 6.85
CA ASN A 144 11.95 3.10 8.23
C ASN A 144 12.37 1.75 8.83
N THR A 145 11.66 0.68 8.51
CA THR A 145 12.00 -0.68 8.98
C THR A 145 13.32 -1.15 8.36
N PHE A 146 13.50 -0.93 7.06
CA PHE A 146 14.74 -1.24 6.35
C PHE A 146 15.93 -0.45 6.88
N SER A 147 15.76 0.86 7.10
CA SER A 147 16.80 1.72 7.66
C SER A 147 17.29 1.19 9.03
N LYS A 148 16.36 0.80 9.91
CA LYS A 148 16.71 0.17 11.20
C LYS A 148 17.45 -1.15 11.03
N PHE A 149 17.03 -1.98 10.07
CA PHE A 149 17.71 -3.23 9.74
C PHE A 149 19.16 -2.97 9.29
N VAL A 150 19.36 -2.03 8.37
CA VAL A 150 20.69 -1.67 7.85
C VAL A 150 21.61 -1.17 8.96
N ILE A 151 21.13 -0.27 9.83
CA ILE A 151 21.91 0.25 10.97
C ILE A 151 22.35 -0.89 11.92
N LYS A 152 21.46 -1.84 12.19
CA LYS A 152 21.78 -2.99 13.05
C LYS A 152 22.71 -3.98 12.37
N SER A 153 22.50 -4.25 11.09
CA SER A 153 23.38 -5.11 10.29
C SER A 153 24.80 -4.55 10.22
N GLY A 154 24.96 -3.24 10.04
CA GLY A 154 26.28 -2.59 9.97
C GLY A 154 27.06 -2.64 11.28
N LYS A 155 26.37 -2.66 12.44
CA LYS A 155 27.03 -2.78 13.76
C LYS A 155 27.63 -4.16 14.01
N LEU A 156 27.14 -5.21 13.34
CA LEU A 156 27.62 -6.59 13.50
C LEU A 156 28.80 -6.94 12.59
N ILE A 157 29.16 -6.04 11.68
CA ILE A 157 30.28 -6.21 10.73
C ILE A 157 31.58 -5.58 11.28
N LYS A 158 31.48 -4.80 12.38
CA LYS A 158 32.64 -4.36 13.17
C LYS A 158 32.98 -5.39 14.23
#